data_AF-A0A7K0W0F0-F1
#
_entry.id   AF-A0A7K0W0F0-F1
#
_cell.length_a   1.000
_cell.length_b   1.000
_cell.length_c   1.000
_cell.angle_alpha   90.00
_cell.angle_beta   90.00
_cell.angle_gamma   90.00
#
_symmetry.space_group_name_H-M   'P 1'
#
loop_
_entity.id
_entity.type
_entity.pdbx_description
1 polymer ?
#
loop_
_entity_poly.entity_id
_entity_poly.type
_entity_poly.pdbx_seq_one_letter_code
_entity_poly.pdbx_strand_id
1 'polypeptide(L)'
;MKLLTRSIAAASMAGFFALAGISGAAADVTAPVVKKVALTPAQKTAFEAAKATFQAARAARQAAFASAKATIATAKLARDAAIAAATTKAARVAARTTFKSVVASARAGIPVKPVPPVRP
;
A
#
# COMPACT_ATOMS: atom_id res chain seq x y z
N MET A 1 -42.96 0.24 -16.59
CA MET A 1 -42.55 -1.18 -16.43
C MET A 1 -41.03 -1.20 -16.68
N LYS A 2 -40.14 -1.17 -15.67
CA LYS A 2 -39.56 -2.34 -14.92
C LYS A 2 -39.47 -3.55 -15.86
N LEU A 3 -38.34 -4.21 -16.16
CA LEU A 3 -37.13 -4.57 -15.38
C LEU A 3 -36.32 -5.48 -16.36
N LEU A 4 -35.03 -5.31 -16.69
CA LEU A 4 -33.88 -6.13 -16.22
C LEU A 4 -32.67 -5.79 -17.14
N THR A 5 -31.57 -5.21 -16.67
CA THR A 5 -30.42 -5.79 -15.96
C THR A 5 -29.32 -6.33 -16.90
N ARG A 6 -28.24 -5.55 -16.95
CA ARG A 6 -26.85 -5.84 -17.36
C ARG A 6 -26.48 -7.33 -17.45
N SER A 7 -26.11 -7.77 -18.65
CA SER A 7 -25.47 -9.06 -18.91
C SER A 7 -24.10 -8.84 -19.58
N ILE A 8 -23.10 -8.47 -18.77
CA ILE A 8 -21.69 -8.79 -19.03
C ILE A 8 -21.14 -9.30 -17.70
N ALA A 9 -21.55 -10.51 -17.37
CA ALA A 9 -21.00 -11.28 -16.28
C ALA A 9 -19.63 -11.81 -16.71
N ALA A 10 -18.66 -11.62 -15.81
CA ALA A 10 -17.32 -12.17 -15.88
C ALA A 10 -17.34 -13.68 -16.15
N ALA A 11 -16.57 -14.12 -17.14
CA ALA A 11 -16.21 -15.51 -17.33
C ALA A 11 -14.82 -15.58 -18.00
N SER A 12 -14.01 -16.54 -17.56
CA SER A 12 -12.67 -16.91 -18.05
C SER A 12 -11.52 -16.09 -17.44
N MET A 13 -10.68 -16.59 -16.53
CA MET A 13 -10.25 -17.97 -16.26
C MET A 13 -10.05 -18.22 -14.77
N ALA A 14 -10.62 -19.34 -14.34
CA ALA A 14 -10.59 -19.87 -13.00
C ALA A 14 -9.18 -20.31 -12.58
N GLY A 15 -8.75 -19.81 -11.41
CA GLY A 15 -8.00 -20.64 -10.49
C GLY A 15 -8.98 -21.61 -9.83
N PHE A 16 -8.78 -22.91 -10.03
CA PHE A 16 -9.33 -23.94 -9.15
C PHE A 16 -8.31 -25.08 -9.03
N PHE A 17 -7.33 -24.85 -8.16
CA PHE A 17 -6.66 -25.93 -7.44
C PHE A 17 -7.72 -26.65 -6.60
N ALA A 18 -8.11 -27.86 -7.01
CA ALA A 18 -8.50 -28.99 -6.15
C ALA A 18 -9.39 -29.99 -6.92
N LEU A 19 -8.78 -31.04 -7.45
CA LEU A 19 -9.44 -32.34 -7.50
C LEU A 19 -8.36 -33.43 -7.44
N ALA A 20 -8.16 -33.96 -6.24
CA ALA A 20 -7.48 -35.23 -6.02
C ALA A 20 -8.36 -36.37 -6.54
N GLY A 21 -7.76 -37.39 -7.17
CA GLY A 21 -8.50 -38.58 -7.62
C GLY A 21 -7.87 -39.37 -8.76
N ILE A 22 -6.66 -39.92 -8.58
CA ILE A 22 -6.36 -41.37 -8.63
C ILE A 22 -6.21 -41.97 -10.05
N SER A 23 -4.98 -42.27 -10.47
CA SER A 23 -4.53 -43.66 -10.69
C SER A 23 -3.07 -43.74 -11.19
N GLY A 24 -2.20 -44.32 -10.36
CA GLY A 24 -1.14 -45.22 -10.81
C GLY A 24 0.20 -44.64 -11.30
N ALA A 25 1.09 -44.32 -10.38
CA ALA A 25 2.50 -44.75 -10.46
C ALA A 25 3.16 -44.54 -9.09
N ALA A 26 3.48 -45.66 -8.44
CA ALA A 26 4.31 -45.67 -7.26
C ALA A 26 5.69 -45.09 -7.59
N ALA A 27 6.01 -43.95 -6.99
CA ALA A 27 7.37 -43.55 -6.77
C ALA A 27 7.44 -43.03 -5.34
N ASP A 28 8.24 -43.72 -4.55
CA ASP A 28 8.67 -43.34 -3.21
C ASP A 28 9.34 -41.96 -3.30
N VAL A 29 8.56 -40.89 -3.15
CA VAL A 29 9.09 -39.52 -3.08
C VAL A 29 9.18 -39.17 -1.61
N THR A 30 10.29 -39.63 -1.03
CA THR A 30 10.92 -39.02 0.15
C THR A 30 10.62 -37.52 0.21
N ALA A 31 9.98 -37.10 1.31
CA ALA A 31 9.68 -35.70 1.58
C ALA A 31 10.90 -34.82 1.27
N PRO A 32 10.78 -33.70 0.54
CA PRO A 32 11.92 -32.85 0.27
C PRO A 32 12.41 -32.27 1.59
N VAL A 33 13.46 -32.89 2.12
CA VAL A 33 14.35 -32.30 3.11
C VAL A 33 14.71 -30.91 2.58
N VAL A 34 14.40 -29.87 3.34
CA VAL A 34 14.72 -28.47 3.03
C VAL A 34 16.24 -28.31 3.05
N LYS A 35 16.91 -28.79 2.01
CA LYS A 35 18.29 -28.44 1.70
C LYS A 35 18.23 -26.97 1.31
N LYS A 36 19.03 -26.12 1.97
CA LYS A 36 19.28 -24.74 1.52
C LYS A 36 19.87 -24.82 0.11
N VAL A 37 19.02 -24.79 -0.91
CA VAL A 37 19.43 -24.73 -2.30
C VAL A 37 20.13 -23.38 -2.48
N ALA A 38 21.36 -23.41 -2.99
CA ALA A 38 22.07 -22.18 -3.31
C ALA A 38 21.25 -21.39 -4.33
N LEU A 39 20.84 -20.17 -3.97
CA LEU A 39 20.08 -19.28 -4.85
C LEU A 39 20.79 -19.13 -6.20
N THR A 40 20.03 -19.32 -7.27
CA THR A 40 20.55 -19.14 -8.63
C THR A 40 20.99 -17.67 -8.83
N PRO A 41 21.96 -17.40 -9.73
CA PRO A 41 22.35 -16.02 -10.06
C PRO A 41 21.17 -15.15 -10.52
N ALA A 42 20.21 -15.75 -11.23
CA ALA A 42 18.97 -15.10 -11.66
C ALA A 42 18.08 -14.66 -10.47
N GLN A 43 17.93 -15.51 -9.46
CA GLN A 43 17.17 -15.17 -8.25
C GLN A 43 17.85 -14.06 -7.41
N LYS A 44 19.19 -14.06 -7.34
CA LYS A 44 19.96 -13.02 -6.64
C LYS A 44 19.85 -11.66 -7.33
N THR A 45 19.96 -11.63 -8.66
CA THR A 45 19.85 -10.40 -9.45
C THR A 45 18.42 -9.82 -9.39
N ALA A 46 17.39 -10.67 -9.47
CA ALA A 46 16.01 -10.24 -9.27
C ALA A 46 15.77 -9.68 -7.86
N PHE A 47 16.33 -10.29 -6.81
CA PHE A 47 16.23 -9.81 -5.43
C PHE A 47 16.92 -8.46 -5.22
N GLU A 48 18.13 -8.27 -5.74
CA GLU A 48 18.84 -6.98 -5.63
C GLU A 48 18.13 -5.87 -6.43
N ALA A 49 17.56 -6.19 -7.61
CA ALA A 49 16.72 -5.25 -8.36
C ALA A 49 15.47 -4.85 -7.55
N ALA A 50 14.75 -5.82 -6.96
CA ALA A 50 13.59 -5.56 -6.12
C ALA A 50 13.94 -4.79 -4.82
N LYS A 51 15.15 -4.96 -4.31
CA LYS A 51 15.66 -4.21 -3.16
C LYS A 51 15.98 -2.76 -3.53
N ALA A 52 16.56 -2.52 -4.71
CA ALA A 52 16.79 -1.17 -5.20
C ALA A 52 15.48 -0.39 -5.38
N THR A 53 14.45 -1.01 -5.97
CA THR A 53 13.12 -0.40 -6.11
C THR A 53 12.46 -0.14 -4.75
N PHE A 54 12.58 -1.06 -3.79
CA PHE A 54 12.12 -0.86 -2.42
C PHE A 54 12.78 0.35 -1.74
N GLN A 55 14.10 0.50 -1.88
CA GLN A 55 14.83 1.62 -1.28
C GLN A 55 14.44 2.96 -1.91
N ALA A 56 14.29 3.01 -3.24
CA ALA A 56 13.82 4.20 -3.93
C ALA A 56 12.40 4.60 -3.47
N ALA A 57 11.48 3.64 -3.39
CA ALA A 57 10.12 3.87 -2.91
C ALA A 57 10.10 4.32 -1.43
N ARG A 58 10.98 3.76 -0.59
CA ARG A 58 11.13 4.17 0.80
C ARG A 58 11.62 5.61 0.92
N ALA A 59 12.63 5.99 0.14
CA ALA A 59 13.16 7.35 0.13
C ALA A 59 12.10 8.36 -0.32
N ALA A 60 11.37 8.06 -1.41
CA ALA A 60 10.27 8.90 -1.90
C ALA A 60 9.18 9.08 -0.82
N ARG A 61 8.83 8.00 -0.11
CA ARG A 61 7.87 8.06 0.99
C ARG A 61 8.36 8.92 2.15
N GLN A 62 9.63 8.81 2.52
CA GLN A 62 10.23 9.63 3.59
C GLN A 62 10.24 11.12 3.22
N ALA A 63 10.57 11.45 1.97
CA ALA A 63 10.50 12.82 1.47
C ALA A 63 9.06 13.37 1.52
N ALA A 64 8.08 12.58 1.07
CA ALA A 64 6.67 12.95 1.17
C ALA A 64 6.21 13.15 2.63
N PHE A 65 6.67 12.31 3.56
CA PHE A 65 6.40 12.51 5.00
C PHE A 65 7.01 13.81 5.53
N ALA A 66 8.24 14.14 5.14
CA ALA A 66 8.90 15.37 5.57
C ALA A 66 8.15 16.61 5.05
N SER A 67 7.78 16.59 3.76
CA SER A 67 6.96 17.63 3.14
C SER A 67 5.61 17.78 3.84
N ALA A 68 4.87 16.68 4.05
CA ALA A 68 3.60 16.70 4.74
C ALA A 68 3.71 17.23 6.19
N LYS A 69 4.78 16.88 6.91
CA LYS A 69 5.04 17.43 8.26
C LYS A 69 5.25 18.94 8.21
N ALA A 70 6.02 19.45 7.26
CA ALA A 70 6.24 20.88 7.09
C ALA A 70 4.92 21.61 6.78
N THR A 71 4.13 21.11 5.83
CA THR A 71 2.81 21.67 5.49
C THR A 71 1.89 21.71 6.70
N ILE A 72 1.82 20.62 7.48
CA ILE A 72 0.99 20.54 8.68
C ILE A 72 1.47 21.51 9.77
N ALA A 73 2.78 21.68 9.94
CA ALA A 73 3.33 22.63 10.90
C ALA A 73 2.94 24.07 10.55
N THR A 74 3.10 24.48 9.28
CA THR A 74 2.66 25.80 8.81
C THR A 74 1.15 25.99 8.96
N ALA A 75 0.36 24.99 8.58
CA ALA A 75 -1.10 25.03 8.72
C ALA A 75 -1.54 25.10 10.20
N LYS A 76 -0.79 24.50 11.12
CA LYS A 76 -1.04 24.58 12.56
C LYS A 76 -0.85 26.02 13.05
N LEU A 77 0.24 26.67 12.66
CA LEU A 77 0.48 28.09 13.00
C LEU A 77 -0.65 28.98 12.48
N ALA A 78 -1.06 28.80 11.23
CA ALA A 78 -2.20 29.54 10.65
C ALA A 78 -3.51 29.28 11.40
N ARG A 79 -3.78 28.02 11.78
CA ARG A 79 -4.95 27.65 12.58
C ARG A 79 -4.92 28.27 13.97
N ASP A 80 -3.76 28.30 14.63
CA ASP A 80 -3.63 28.86 15.98
C ASP A 80 -3.83 30.38 15.95
N ALA A 81 -3.26 31.07 14.96
CA ALA A 81 -3.52 32.49 14.72
C ALA A 81 -4.99 32.78 14.41
N ALA A 82 -5.64 31.99 13.55
CA ALA A 82 -7.05 32.14 13.23
C ALA A 82 -7.96 31.90 14.44
N ILE A 83 -7.62 30.94 15.31
CA ILE A 83 -8.37 30.71 16.56
C ILE A 83 -8.18 31.86 17.54
N ALA A 84 -6.96 32.40 17.67
CA ALA A 84 -6.68 33.52 18.55
C ALA A 84 -7.43 34.80 18.13
N ALA A 85 -7.53 35.06 16.82
CA ALA A 85 -8.27 36.21 16.28
C ALA A 85 -9.80 36.02 16.28
N ALA A 86 -10.29 34.79 16.39
CA ALA A 86 -11.71 34.48 16.27
C ALA A 86 -12.52 34.85 17.54
N THR A 87 -13.42 35.82 17.40
CA THR A 87 -14.34 36.24 18.46
C THR A 87 -15.54 35.29 18.66
N THR A 88 -15.88 34.48 17.65
CA THR A 88 -17.03 33.56 17.69
C THR A 88 -16.62 32.09 17.75
N LYS A 89 -17.48 31.25 18.33
CA LYS A 89 -17.30 29.79 18.33
C LYS A 89 -17.32 29.20 16.92
N ALA A 90 -18.18 29.74 16.05
CA ALA A 90 -18.30 29.30 14.66
C ALA A 90 -16.98 29.50 13.88
N ALA A 91 -16.34 30.66 14.00
CA ALA A 91 -15.05 30.93 13.36
C ALA A 91 -13.94 29.98 13.85
N ARG A 92 -13.90 29.66 15.15
CA ARG A 92 -12.95 28.67 15.69
C ARG A 92 -13.20 27.26 15.15
N VAL A 93 -14.45 26.87 14.95
CA VAL A 93 -14.79 25.58 14.31
C VAL A 93 -14.33 25.58 12.86
N ALA A 94 -14.59 26.65 12.10
CA ALA A 94 -14.15 26.79 10.71
C ALA A 94 -12.62 26.67 10.57
N ALA A 95 -11.85 27.33 11.45
CA ALA A 95 -10.39 27.20 11.45
C ALA A 95 -9.91 25.75 11.68
N ARG A 96 -10.57 25.02 12.59
CA ARG A 96 -10.26 23.60 12.85
C ARG A 96 -10.65 22.69 11.68
N THR A 97 -11.79 22.95 11.02
CA THR A 97 -12.21 22.17 9.86
C THR A 97 -11.26 22.37 8.69
N THR A 98 -10.80 23.60 8.45
CA THR A 98 -9.77 23.90 7.46
C THR A 98 -8.45 23.21 7.80
N PHE A 99 -8.03 23.24 9.07
CA PHE A 99 -6.83 22.50 9.47
C PHE A 99 -6.97 20.99 9.24
N LYS A 100 -8.15 20.42 9.55
CA LYS A 100 -8.43 18.99 9.32
C LYS A 100 -8.39 18.63 7.83
N SER A 101 -8.92 19.47 6.95
CA SER A 101 -8.85 19.24 5.49
C SER A 101 -7.40 19.30 4.99
N VAL A 102 -6.60 20.26 5.46
CA VAL A 102 -5.17 20.33 5.12
C VAL A 102 -4.42 19.09 5.59
N VAL A 103 -4.67 18.61 6.81
CA VAL A 103 -4.05 17.37 7.32
C VAL A 103 -4.46 16.16 6.46
N ALA A 104 -5.73 16.07 6.05
CA ALA A 104 -6.19 14.99 5.18
C ALA A 104 -5.51 15.02 3.81
N SER A 105 -5.45 16.20 3.18
CA SER A 105 -4.76 16.38 1.89
C SER A 105 -3.26 16.08 1.97
N ALA A 106 -2.58 16.58 3.02
CA ALA A 106 -1.17 16.32 3.23
C ALA A 106 -0.87 14.82 3.43
N ARG A 107 -1.77 14.08 4.09
CA ARG A 107 -1.66 12.63 4.26
C ARG A 107 -1.96 11.86 2.99
N ALA A 108 -2.91 12.31 2.18
CA ALA A 108 -3.25 11.68 0.91
C ALA A 108 -2.09 11.74 -0.10
N GLY A 109 -1.23 12.75 -0.01
CA GLY A 109 -0.01 12.87 -0.82
C GLY A 109 1.13 11.91 -0.43
N ILE A 110 1.00 11.13 0.65
CA ILE A 110 2.04 10.22 1.11
C ILE A 110 1.90 8.87 0.39
N PRO A 111 2.92 8.41 -0.35
CA PRO A 111 2.90 7.10 -1.00
C PRO A 111 2.63 5.96 -0.01
N VAL A 112 2.07 4.86 -0.53
CA VAL A 112 1.83 3.64 0.26
C VAL A 112 3.15 3.07 0.76
N LYS A 113 3.10 2.33 1.88
CA LYS A 113 4.28 1.65 2.41
C LYS A 113 4.80 0.66 1.36
N PRO A 114 6.07 0.76 0.92
CA PRO A 114 6.62 -0.25 0.03
C PRO A 114 6.71 -1.60 0.76
N VAL A 115 6.49 -2.68 0.02
CA VAL A 115 6.59 -4.06 0.53
C VAL A 115 8.04 -4.53 0.36
N PRO A 116 8.68 -5.03 1.43
CA PRO A 116 10.05 -5.54 1.31
C PRO A 116 10.10 -6.77 0.40
N PRO A 117 11.16 -6.94 -0.40
CA PRO A 117 11.32 -8.14 -1.22
C PRO A 117 11.49 -9.36 -0.30
N VAL A 118 10.85 -10.47 -0.68
CA VAL A 118 10.97 -11.76 0.00
C VAL A 118 12.21 -12.48 -0.54
N ARG A 119 13.01 -13.10 0.33
CA ARG A 119 14.14 -13.93 -0.13
C ARG A 119 13.57 -15.21 -0.77
N PRO A 120 14.03 -15.58 -1.99
CA PRO A 120 13.61 -16.83 -2.64
C PRO A 120 14.15 -18.06 -1.90
#